data_AF-A0A9J6G6T7-F1
#
_entry.id   AF-A0A9J6G6T7-F1
#
_cell.length_a   1.000
_cell.length_b   1.000
_cell.length_c   1.000
_cell.angle_alpha   90.00
_cell.angle_beta   90.00
_cell.angle_gamma   90.00
#
_symmetry.space_group_name_H-M   'P 1'
#
loop_
_entity.id
_entity.type
_entity.pdbx_description
1 polymer ?
#
loop_
_entity_poly.entity_id
_entity_poly.type
_entity_poly.pdbx_seq_one_letter_code
_entity_poly.pdbx_strand_id
1 'polypeptide(L)'
;MPGSIIEDIQEQFQYRFNIHDVAFAHMNLSPALTVFLTEVGETDFLWHLSWEFVQMYAPMVDRGLLEEIVDDAQHATFYLRLLCAREVDTIYSPLLAALYSRVRLTDVGRSRTSFLFQSLVKTSVQRLKEVTWLEDDTKQFLSSKLEAVVVRLWPSSLFDDPRQVDEVYSSCPDNESAFTRLWVKARRCLSTVLLGPHRYDSTTLLPNVPSPLVTYDTLMNTIDVAASALASPVYSERGTAGMTFGGLGFLFLSALMRVLDKEGQYILPNGSVSFFKSGISPRSLIALGQRQRCAYFDDNRRTPGGTRSRLWRSRTPFSWNGHSTVFS
;
A
#
# COMPACT_ATOMS: atom_id res chain seq x y z
N MET A 1 -16.44 4.93 -40.39
CA MET A 1 -16.68 3.61 -39.75
C MET A 1 -16.02 3.63 -38.39
N PRO A 2 -16.72 4.00 -37.30
CA PRO A 2 -16.19 4.05 -35.94
C PRO A 2 -16.59 2.84 -35.06
N GLY A 3 -17.30 1.85 -35.61
CA GLY A 3 -17.86 0.72 -34.85
C GLY A 3 -16.83 -0.29 -34.33
N SER A 4 -15.67 -0.44 -34.98
CA SER A 4 -14.75 -1.55 -34.67
C SER A 4 -13.91 -1.33 -33.40
N ILE A 5 -13.69 -0.08 -32.97
CA ILE A 5 -12.89 0.19 -31.76
C ILE A 5 -13.73 0.03 -30.49
N ILE A 6 -15.03 0.34 -30.56
CA ILE A 6 -15.94 0.19 -29.42
C ILE A 6 -16.27 -1.29 -29.16
N GLU A 7 -16.42 -2.09 -30.23
CA GLU A 7 -16.62 -3.55 -30.10
C GLU A 7 -15.37 -4.25 -29.55
N ASP A 8 -14.16 -3.87 -29.99
CA ASP A 8 -12.90 -4.40 -29.43
C ASP A 8 -12.70 -4.05 -27.94
N ILE A 9 -13.22 -2.89 -27.49
CA ILE A 9 -13.20 -2.51 -26.07
C ILE A 9 -14.25 -3.30 -25.29
N GLN A 10 -15.45 -3.51 -25.83
CA GLN A 10 -16.52 -4.25 -25.14
C GLN A 10 -16.22 -5.76 -25.02
N GLU A 11 -15.57 -6.36 -26.01
CA GLU A 11 -15.22 -7.79 -25.98
C GLU A 11 -14.08 -8.08 -24.98
N GLN A 12 -13.17 -7.12 -24.74
CA GLN A 12 -12.10 -7.26 -23.74
C GLN A 12 -12.56 -7.15 -22.28
N PHE A 13 -13.69 -6.49 -22.03
CA PHE A 13 -14.28 -6.39 -20.68
C PHE A 13 -15.15 -7.59 -20.28
N GLN A 14 -15.35 -8.58 -21.17
CA GLN A 14 -16.12 -9.80 -20.88
C GLN A 14 -15.34 -10.91 -20.16
N TYR A 15 -14.06 -10.70 -19.81
CA TYR A 15 -13.38 -11.60 -18.89
C TYR A 15 -14.00 -11.44 -17.49
N ARG A 16 -14.59 -12.55 -16.99
CA ARG A 16 -15.33 -12.66 -15.72
C ARG A 16 -14.57 -12.04 -14.54
N PHE A 17 -14.72 -10.74 -14.35
CA PHE A 17 -14.58 -10.12 -13.05
C PHE A 17 -15.75 -10.64 -12.21
N ASN A 18 -15.44 -11.31 -11.11
CA ASN A 18 -16.43 -11.55 -10.09
C ASN A 18 -16.78 -10.15 -9.55
N ILE A 19 -17.89 -9.57 -10.04
CA ILE A 19 -18.34 -8.19 -9.78
C ILE A 19 -18.46 -7.88 -8.28
N HIS A 20 -18.47 -8.91 -7.43
CA HIS A 20 -18.44 -8.79 -5.98
C HIS A 20 -17.15 -8.15 -5.41
N ASP A 21 -16.00 -8.20 -6.11
CA ASP A 21 -14.73 -7.65 -5.60
C ASP A 21 -14.44 -6.20 -6.05
N VAL A 22 -15.13 -5.70 -7.08
CA VAL A 22 -15.06 -4.27 -7.52
C VAL A 22 -16.00 -3.39 -6.69
N ALA A 23 -16.93 -4.00 -5.97
CA ALA A 23 -17.83 -3.30 -5.07
C ALA A 23 -17.05 -2.91 -3.81
N PHE A 24 -16.87 -1.60 -3.56
CA PHE A 24 -17.11 -0.95 -2.26
C PHE A 24 -16.30 0.34 -2.06
N ALA A 25 -15.20 0.57 -2.78
CA ALA A 25 -14.39 1.77 -2.55
C ALA A 25 -15.18 3.08 -2.80
N HIS A 26 -16.20 3.03 -3.67
CA HIS A 26 -16.79 4.23 -4.25
C HIS A 26 -18.31 4.12 -4.51
N MET A 27 -19.08 3.55 -3.59
CA MET A 27 -20.55 3.46 -3.72
C MET A 27 -21.24 4.80 -4.00
N ASN A 28 -20.63 5.92 -3.60
CA ASN A 28 -21.15 7.27 -3.88
C ASN A 28 -20.57 7.92 -5.15
N LEU A 29 -19.45 7.44 -5.71
CA LEU A 29 -18.95 8.02 -6.97
C LEU A 29 -19.66 7.46 -8.19
N SER A 30 -20.17 6.23 -8.17
CA SER A 30 -20.87 5.72 -9.38
C SER A 30 -22.09 6.58 -9.75
N PRO A 31 -22.97 6.98 -8.82
CA PRO A 31 -24.05 7.91 -9.13
C PRO A 31 -23.56 9.31 -9.50
N ALA A 32 -22.58 9.85 -8.78
CA ALA A 32 -22.02 11.19 -9.07
C ALA A 32 -21.32 11.25 -10.44
N LEU A 33 -20.59 10.19 -10.81
CA LEU A 33 -19.96 10.03 -12.11
C LEU A 33 -21.02 9.90 -13.21
N THR A 34 -22.12 9.19 -12.94
CA THR A 34 -23.23 9.12 -13.90
C THR A 34 -23.83 10.49 -14.14
N VAL A 35 -24.12 11.26 -13.08
CA VAL A 35 -24.61 12.64 -13.19
C VAL A 35 -23.63 13.51 -13.96
N PHE A 36 -22.35 13.47 -13.59
CA PHE A 36 -21.29 14.21 -14.28
C PHE A 36 -21.22 13.86 -15.77
N LEU A 37 -21.20 12.58 -16.14
CA LEU A 37 -21.15 12.13 -17.53
C LEU A 37 -22.42 12.47 -18.32
N THR A 38 -23.57 12.67 -17.66
CA THR A 38 -24.80 13.14 -18.32
C THR A 38 -24.84 14.66 -18.51
N GLU A 39 -24.16 15.42 -17.65
CA GLU A 39 -24.12 16.88 -17.72
C GLU A 39 -22.98 17.41 -18.61
N VAL A 40 -21.87 16.69 -18.67
CA VAL A 40 -20.71 17.03 -19.50
C VAL A 40 -20.88 16.46 -20.90
N GLY A 41 -20.76 17.30 -21.92
CA GLY A 41 -20.80 16.84 -23.31
C GLY A 41 -19.64 15.90 -23.63
N GLU A 42 -19.86 14.95 -24.55
CA GLU A 42 -18.84 13.98 -24.97
C GLU A 42 -17.52 14.66 -25.37
N THR A 43 -17.61 15.77 -26.11
CA THR A 43 -16.45 16.57 -26.52
C THR A 43 -15.66 17.10 -25.34
N ASP A 44 -16.32 17.69 -24.34
CA ASP A 44 -15.66 18.27 -23.18
C ASP A 44 -15.00 17.20 -22.32
N PHE A 45 -15.64 16.03 -22.20
CA PHE A 45 -15.07 14.88 -21.52
C PHE A 45 -13.82 14.35 -22.24
N LEU A 46 -13.88 14.22 -23.57
CA LEU A 46 -12.72 13.82 -24.38
C LEU A 46 -11.57 14.84 -24.30
N TRP A 47 -11.88 16.14 -24.28
CA TRP A 47 -10.89 17.19 -24.06
C TRP A 47 -10.21 17.05 -22.71
N HIS A 48 -10.98 16.84 -21.65
CA HIS A 48 -10.44 16.65 -20.31
C HIS A 48 -9.53 15.41 -20.25
N LEU A 49 -9.98 14.26 -20.76
CA LEU A 49 -9.16 13.04 -20.81
C LEU A 49 -7.87 13.22 -21.63
N SER A 50 -7.98 13.90 -22.78
CA SER A 50 -6.83 14.18 -23.64
C SER A 50 -5.83 15.09 -22.93
N TRP A 51 -6.32 16.10 -22.20
CA TRP A 51 -5.49 17.02 -21.44
C TRP A 51 -4.78 16.32 -20.27
N GLU A 52 -5.48 15.48 -19.51
CA GLU A 52 -4.86 14.64 -18.47
C GLU A 52 -3.75 13.75 -19.03
N PHE A 53 -3.99 13.14 -20.20
CA PHE A 53 -2.96 12.35 -20.89
C PHE A 53 -1.75 13.20 -21.28
N VAL A 54 -1.97 14.38 -21.87
CA VAL A 54 -0.89 15.31 -22.25
C VAL A 54 -0.10 15.76 -21.01
N GLN A 55 -0.77 16.17 -19.93
CA GLN A 55 -0.09 16.58 -18.70
C GLN A 55 0.79 15.46 -18.12
N MET A 56 0.32 14.21 -18.19
CA MET A 56 1.04 13.08 -17.63
C MET A 56 2.25 12.66 -18.47
N TYR A 57 2.15 12.68 -19.80
CA TYR A 57 3.16 12.05 -20.68
C TYR A 57 3.92 13.00 -21.60
N ALA A 58 3.42 14.20 -21.89
CA ALA A 58 4.13 15.16 -22.72
C ALA A 58 5.55 15.49 -22.20
N PRO A 59 5.77 15.63 -20.86
CA PRO A 59 7.11 15.90 -20.34
C PRO A 59 8.12 14.75 -20.57
N MET A 60 7.65 13.55 -20.91
CA MET A 60 8.51 12.41 -21.25
C MET A 60 8.85 12.32 -22.73
N VAL A 61 8.03 12.94 -23.59
CA VAL A 61 8.17 12.88 -25.05
C VAL A 61 8.89 14.11 -25.59
N ASP A 62 8.72 15.26 -24.93
CA ASP A 62 9.33 16.52 -25.33
C ASP A 62 10.08 17.16 -24.16
N ARG A 63 11.41 17.26 -24.33
CA ARG A 63 12.29 17.90 -23.36
C ARG A 63 12.05 19.40 -23.26
N GLY A 64 11.71 20.07 -24.35
CA GLY A 64 11.45 21.52 -24.37
C GLY A 64 10.26 21.87 -23.47
N LEU A 65 9.18 21.08 -23.54
CA LEU A 65 8.03 21.23 -22.63
C LEU A 65 8.43 21.07 -21.15
N LEU A 66 9.32 20.10 -20.86
CA LEU A 66 9.80 19.91 -19.49
C LEU A 66 10.72 21.04 -19.02
N GLU A 67 11.52 21.61 -19.92
CA GLU A 67 12.35 22.80 -19.64
C GLU A 67 11.48 24.02 -19.33
N GLU A 68 10.36 24.20 -20.03
CA GLU A 68 9.38 25.26 -19.74
C GLU A 68 8.70 25.07 -18.37
N ILE A 69 8.43 23.83 -17.97
CA ILE A 69 7.80 23.52 -16.66
C ILE A 69 8.75 23.77 -15.49
N VAL A 70 10.03 23.41 -15.65
CA VAL A 70 11.01 23.39 -14.55
C VAL A 70 11.90 24.64 -14.55
N ASP A 71 11.86 25.46 -15.61
CA ASP A 71 12.62 26.70 -15.79
C ASP A 71 14.15 26.52 -15.64
N ASP A 72 14.65 25.30 -15.92
CA ASP A 72 16.07 24.97 -15.96
C ASP A 72 16.36 23.66 -16.70
N ALA A 73 17.33 23.68 -17.62
CA ALA A 73 17.70 22.54 -18.45
C ALA A 73 18.37 21.38 -17.68
N GLN A 74 19.12 21.68 -16.61
CA GLN A 74 19.73 20.63 -15.79
C GLN A 74 18.69 19.91 -14.94
N HIS A 75 17.80 20.65 -14.29
CA HIS A 75 16.68 20.08 -13.55
C HIS A 75 15.71 19.33 -14.46
N ALA A 76 15.41 19.84 -15.66
CA ALA A 76 14.61 19.11 -16.65
C ALA A 76 15.24 17.76 -17.02
N THR A 77 16.56 17.72 -17.24
CA THR A 77 17.27 16.45 -17.52
C THR A 77 17.16 15.47 -16.35
N PHE A 78 17.34 15.95 -15.11
CA PHE A 78 17.19 15.12 -13.92
C PHE A 78 15.75 14.61 -13.76
N TYR A 79 14.77 15.47 -13.96
CA TYR A 79 13.35 15.14 -13.83
C TYR A 79 12.91 14.13 -14.90
N LEU A 80 13.37 14.29 -16.15
CA LEU A 80 13.13 13.31 -17.21
C LEU A 80 13.66 11.92 -16.83
N ARG A 81 14.88 11.86 -16.28
CA ARG A 81 15.45 10.58 -15.80
C ARG A 81 14.61 9.97 -14.69
N LEU A 82 14.09 10.77 -13.77
CA LEU A 82 13.21 10.31 -12.70
C LEU A 82 11.88 9.78 -13.23
N LEU A 83 11.26 10.48 -14.18
CA LEU A 83 10.05 10.02 -14.85
C LEU A 83 10.27 8.70 -15.59
N CYS A 84 11.35 8.59 -16.37
CA CYS A 84 11.70 7.36 -17.07
C CYS A 84 11.94 6.21 -16.09
N ALA A 85 12.69 6.43 -15.00
CA ALA A 85 12.92 5.42 -13.99
C ALA A 85 11.61 4.96 -13.33
N ARG A 86 10.68 5.90 -13.06
CA ARG A 86 9.37 5.60 -12.48
C ARG A 86 8.48 4.79 -13.43
N GLU A 87 8.48 5.06 -14.73
CA GLU A 87 7.70 4.27 -15.69
C GLU A 87 8.26 2.87 -15.87
N VAL A 88 9.60 2.73 -15.92
CA VAL A 88 10.25 1.41 -15.94
C VAL A 88 9.91 0.65 -14.67
N ASP A 89 9.98 1.29 -13.51
CA ASP A 89 9.57 0.68 -12.24
C ASP A 89 8.08 0.29 -12.25
N THR A 90 7.19 1.15 -12.76
CA THR A 90 5.76 0.85 -12.82
C THR A 90 5.43 -0.40 -13.64
N ILE A 91 6.17 -0.63 -14.72
CA ILE A 91 5.88 -1.73 -15.66
C ILE A 91 6.68 -2.99 -15.29
N TYR A 92 7.93 -2.80 -14.88
CA TYR A 92 8.91 -3.87 -14.66
C TYR A 92 9.33 -4.01 -13.19
N SER A 93 8.60 -3.43 -12.24
CA SER A 93 8.93 -3.50 -10.79
C SER A 93 9.24 -4.91 -10.31
N PRO A 94 8.42 -5.95 -10.59
CA PRO A 94 8.75 -7.30 -10.15
C PRO A 94 10.06 -7.84 -10.72
N LEU A 95 10.38 -7.53 -11.98
CA LEU A 95 11.65 -7.87 -12.62
C LEU A 95 12.83 -7.11 -11.98
N LEU A 96 12.70 -5.79 -11.76
CA LEU A 96 13.74 -4.99 -11.10
C LEU A 96 14.01 -5.48 -9.68
N ALA A 97 12.96 -5.84 -8.96
CA ALA A 97 13.03 -6.40 -7.62
C ALA A 97 13.75 -7.75 -7.61
N ALA A 98 13.50 -8.60 -8.61
CA ALA A 98 14.18 -9.88 -8.78
C ALA A 98 15.69 -9.69 -8.98
N LEU A 99 16.05 -8.75 -9.84
CA LEU A 99 17.45 -8.40 -10.08
C LEU A 99 18.10 -7.86 -8.81
N TYR A 100 17.39 -7.00 -8.07
CA TYR A 100 17.87 -6.47 -6.80
C TYR A 100 18.08 -7.56 -5.76
N SER A 101 17.10 -8.46 -5.58
CA SER A 101 17.14 -9.52 -4.57
C SER A 101 18.29 -10.49 -4.84
N ARG A 102 18.53 -10.89 -6.09
CA ARG A 102 19.66 -11.75 -6.46
C ARG A 102 21.02 -11.17 -6.07
N VAL A 103 21.16 -9.85 -6.14
CA VAL A 103 22.43 -9.17 -5.84
C VAL A 103 22.58 -8.86 -4.34
N ARG A 104 21.47 -8.59 -3.64
CA ARG A 104 21.50 -7.99 -2.29
C ARG A 104 20.95 -8.86 -1.17
N LEU A 105 20.12 -9.86 -1.48
CA LEU A 105 19.44 -10.67 -0.48
C LEU A 105 20.27 -11.93 -0.16
N THR A 106 20.87 -11.95 1.03
CA THR A 106 21.62 -13.12 1.54
C THR A 106 20.74 -14.03 2.39
N ASP A 107 21.06 -15.32 2.47
CA ASP A 107 20.36 -16.28 3.35
C ASP A 107 20.41 -15.85 4.83
N VAL A 108 21.53 -15.24 5.24
CA VAL A 108 21.69 -14.66 6.57
C VAL A 108 20.68 -13.54 6.80
N GLY A 109 20.52 -12.64 5.81
CA GLY A 109 19.50 -11.59 5.83
C GLY A 109 18.09 -12.15 5.96
N ARG A 110 17.76 -13.21 5.21
CA ARG A 110 16.45 -13.90 5.29
C ARG A 110 16.20 -14.49 6.68
N SER A 111 17.16 -15.26 7.19
CA SER A 111 17.04 -15.93 8.50
C SER A 111 16.91 -14.94 9.65
N ARG A 112 17.73 -13.89 9.67
CA ARG A 112 17.68 -12.85 10.71
C ARG A 112 16.38 -12.04 10.67
N THR A 113 15.86 -11.76 9.48
CA THR A 113 14.57 -11.10 9.29
C THR A 113 13.44 -11.92 9.90
N SER A 114 13.41 -13.23 9.63
CA SER A 114 12.42 -14.14 10.22
C SER A 114 12.52 -14.19 11.74
N PHE A 115 13.74 -14.32 12.28
CA PHE A 115 13.99 -14.33 13.73
C PHE A 115 13.55 -13.03 14.42
N LEU A 116 13.89 -11.88 13.82
CA LEU A 116 13.50 -10.56 14.33
C LEU A 116 11.98 -10.44 14.39
N PHE A 117 11.28 -10.79 13.31
CA PHE A 117 9.83 -10.73 13.25
C PHE A 117 9.17 -11.62 14.31
N GLN A 118 9.58 -12.89 14.41
CA GLN A 118 9.04 -13.82 15.40
C GLN A 118 9.24 -13.31 16.84
N SER A 119 10.40 -12.70 17.11
CA SER A 119 10.69 -12.09 18.41
C SER A 119 9.72 -10.94 18.70
N LEU A 120 9.45 -10.09 17.71
CA LEU A 120 8.50 -8.98 17.85
C LEU A 120 7.07 -9.48 18.06
N VAL A 121 6.59 -10.46 17.28
CA VAL A 121 5.26 -11.06 17.47
C VAL A 121 5.11 -11.63 18.88
N LYS A 122 6.09 -12.42 19.33
CA LYS A 122 6.10 -13.00 20.67
C LYS A 122 6.02 -11.91 21.75
N THR A 123 6.83 -10.86 21.64
CA THR A 123 6.79 -9.73 22.58
C THR A 123 5.46 -8.98 22.52
N SER A 124 4.90 -8.73 21.34
CA SER A 124 3.60 -8.07 21.16
C SER A 124 2.46 -8.86 21.80
N VAL A 125 2.42 -10.19 21.60
CA VAL A 125 1.46 -11.09 22.24
C VAL A 125 1.59 -11.06 23.76
N GLN A 126 2.82 -11.09 24.28
CA GLN A 126 3.06 -10.99 25.72
C GLN A 126 2.54 -9.65 26.28
N ARG A 127 2.85 -8.53 25.61
CA ARG A 127 2.37 -7.21 26.02
C ARG A 127 0.86 -7.10 25.96
N LEU A 128 0.24 -7.70 24.96
CA LEU A 128 -1.22 -7.72 24.81
C LEU A 128 -1.91 -8.43 25.98
N LYS A 129 -1.31 -9.49 26.53
CA LYS A 129 -1.83 -10.19 27.73
C LYS A 129 -1.79 -9.31 28.98
N GLU A 130 -0.80 -8.42 29.09
CA GLU A 130 -0.61 -7.50 30.23
C GLU A 130 -1.53 -6.27 30.19
N VAL A 131 -2.17 -6.00 29.05
CA VAL A 131 -3.03 -4.82 28.88
C VAL A 131 -4.28 -4.91 29.76
N THR A 132 -4.55 -3.86 30.55
CA THR A 132 -5.69 -3.81 31.49
C THR A 132 -6.98 -3.27 30.89
N TRP A 133 -6.94 -2.69 29.69
CA TRP A 133 -8.07 -1.99 29.08
C TRP A 133 -8.79 -2.79 27.99
N LEU A 134 -8.29 -3.99 27.68
CA LEU A 134 -8.91 -4.95 26.77
C LEU A 134 -9.57 -6.05 27.58
N GLU A 135 -10.71 -6.54 27.11
CA GLU A 135 -11.35 -7.74 27.65
C GLU A 135 -10.59 -9.00 27.22
N ASP A 136 -10.63 -10.05 28.02
CA ASP A 136 -9.79 -11.24 27.81
C ASP A 136 -10.09 -11.96 26.49
N ASP A 137 -11.36 -12.05 26.08
CA ASP A 137 -11.76 -12.57 24.77
C ASP A 137 -11.11 -11.78 23.61
N THR A 138 -11.04 -10.45 23.77
CA THR A 138 -10.39 -9.59 22.77
C THR A 138 -8.88 -9.80 22.76
N LYS A 139 -8.24 -9.95 23.93
CA LYS A 139 -6.80 -10.28 24.00
C LYS A 139 -6.50 -11.61 23.34
N GLN A 140 -7.34 -12.62 23.54
CA GLN A 140 -7.18 -13.94 22.94
C GLN A 140 -7.34 -13.87 21.41
N PHE A 141 -8.36 -13.16 20.93
CA PHE A 141 -8.58 -12.94 19.50
C PHE A 141 -7.38 -12.22 18.85
N LEU A 142 -6.94 -11.10 19.43
CA LEU A 142 -5.83 -10.32 18.91
C LEU A 142 -4.50 -11.08 18.99
N SER A 143 -4.28 -11.90 20.02
CA SER A 143 -3.10 -12.76 20.13
C SER A 143 -3.07 -13.77 18.99
N SER A 144 -4.19 -14.48 18.79
CA SER A 144 -4.33 -15.47 17.71
C SER A 144 -4.12 -14.84 16.34
N LYS A 145 -4.58 -13.59 16.16
CA LYS A 145 -4.40 -12.84 14.93
C LYS A 145 -2.94 -12.45 14.69
N LEU A 146 -2.25 -11.92 15.70
CA LEU A 146 -0.84 -11.56 15.62
C LEU A 146 0.04 -12.79 15.34
N GLU A 147 -0.28 -13.93 15.96
CA GLU A 147 0.43 -15.20 15.74
C GLU A 147 0.20 -15.78 14.33
N ALA A 148 -0.94 -15.46 13.71
CA ALA A 148 -1.26 -15.87 12.35
C ALA A 148 -0.63 -14.97 11.27
N VAL A 149 0.01 -13.85 11.64
CA VAL A 149 0.65 -12.97 10.66
C VAL A 149 1.85 -13.68 10.02
N VAL A 150 1.83 -13.78 8.70
CA VAL A 150 2.95 -14.33 7.92
C VAL A 150 3.81 -13.19 7.38
N VAL A 151 5.13 -13.28 7.55
CA VAL A 151 6.08 -12.39 6.86
C VAL A 151 6.46 -12.98 5.52
N ARG A 152 6.35 -12.15 4.48
CA ARG A 152 6.78 -12.45 3.12
C ARG A 152 7.90 -11.49 2.74
N LEU A 153 8.97 -12.03 2.18
CA LEU A 153 10.00 -11.21 1.56
C LEU A 153 9.60 -10.98 0.11
N TRP A 154 9.64 -9.73 -0.32
CA TRP A 154 9.37 -9.32 -1.69
C TRP A 154 10.67 -8.99 -2.44
N PRO A 155 10.82 -9.41 -3.71
CA PRO A 155 9.86 -10.18 -4.50
C PRO A 155 9.73 -11.62 -4.01
N SER A 156 8.60 -12.26 -4.35
CA SER A 156 8.38 -13.67 -4.02
C SER A 156 9.41 -14.58 -4.70
N SER A 157 9.54 -15.81 -4.21
CA SER A 157 10.47 -16.80 -4.78
C SER A 157 10.14 -17.20 -6.22
N LEU A 158 8.98 -16.82 -6.75
CA LEU A 158 8.64 -16.92 -8.18
C LEU A 158 9.74 -16.30 -9.05
N PHE A 159 10.38 -15.24 -8.56
CA PHE A 159 11.42 -14.50 -9.27
C PHE A 159 12.84 -15.06 -9.05
N ASP A 160 12.97 -16.12 -8.24
CA ASP A 160 14.25 -16.82 -8.07
C ASP A 160 14.59 -17.66 -9.32
N ASP A 161 13.59 -18.16 -10.08
CA ASP A 161 13.77 -18.90 -11.33
C ASP A 161 13.68 -17.96 -12.56
N PRO A 162 14.78 -17.75 -13.31
CA PRO A 162 14.76 -16.95 -14.54
C PRO A 162 13.70 -17.38 -15.56
N ARG A 163 13.37 -18.68 -15.64
CA ARG A 163 12.40 -19.18 -16.62
C ARG A 163 10.99 -18.68 -16.36
N GLN A 164 10.61 -18.58 -15.08
CA GLN A 164 9.30 -18.07 -14.68
C GLN A 164 9.20 -16.57 -14.96
N VAL A 165 10.31 -15.84 -14.78
CA VAL A 165 10.39 -14.42 -15.15
C VAL A 165 10.24 -14.24 -16.65
N ASP A 166 10.94 -15.04 -17.45
CA ASP A 166 10.86 -14.98 -18.92
C ASP A 166 9.46 -15.33 -19.41
N GLU A 167 8.79 -16.31 -18.81
CA GLU A 167 7.41 -16.69 -19.15
C GLU A 167 6.44 -15.52 -18.91
N VAL A 168 6.50 -14.90 -17.72
CA VAL A 168 5.65 -13.76 -17.34
C VAL A 168 5.85 -12.56 -18.26
N TYR A 169 7.11 -12.25 -18.59
CA TYR A 169 7.46 -11.05 -19.37
C TYR A 169 7.62 -11.33 -20.86
N SER A 170 7.30 -12.54 -21.34
CA SER A 170 7.49 -12.96 -22.75
C SER A 170 6.75 -12.08 -23.76
N SER A 171 5.63 -11.48 -23.38
CA SER A 171 4.85 -10.55 -24.23
C SER A 171 5.26 -9.08 -24.10
N CYS A 172 6.19 -8.76 -23.21
CA CYS A 172 6.62 -7.38 -23.00
C CYS A 172 7.58 -6.91 -24.10
N PRO A 173 7.49 -5.64 -24.53
CA PRO A 173 8.39 -5.11 -25.54
C PRO A 173 9.79 -4.89 -24.93
N ASP A 174 10.81 -5.36 -25.64
CA ASP A 174 12.23 -5.21 -25.27
C ASP A 174 12.87 -3.96 -25.91
N ASN A 175 12.43 -3.58 -27.11
CA ASN A 175 12.88 -2.39 -27.81
C ASN A 175 11.80 -1.81 -28.73
N GLU A 176 11.81 -0.49 -28.91
CA GLU A 176 10.95 0.22 -29.88
C GLU A 176 11.62 1.52 -30.32
N SER A 177 11.34 1.95 -31.55
CA SER A 177 11.95 3.17 -32.11
C SER A 177 11.37 4.47 -31.55
N ALA A 178 10.18 4.42 -30.93
CA ALA A 178 9.50 5.57 -30.36
C ALA A 178 9.02 5.24 -28.94
N PHE A 179 9.31 6.14 -28.00
CA PHE A 179 8.93 5.97 -26.59
C PHE A 179 7.42 5.74 -26.41
N THR A 180 6.57 6.49 -27.12
CA THR A 180 5.11 6.35 -27.01
C THR A 180 4.64 4.95 -27.43
N ARG A 181 5.22 4.37 -28.48
CA ARG A 181 4.93 3.00 -28.91
C ARG A 181 5.43 1.97 -27.89
N LEU A 182 6.64 2.16 -27.37
CA LEU A 182 7.18 1.33 -26.30
C LEU A 182 6.23 1.32 -25.10
N TRP A 183 5.85 2.52 -24.67
CA TRP A 183 5.04 2.75 -23.49
C TRP A 183 3.65 2.12 -23.60
N VAL A 184 2.94 2.31 -24.73
CA VAL A 184 1.62 1.68 -24.95
C VAL A 184 1.73 0.15 -24.91
N LYS A 185 2.72 -0.43 -25.60
CA LYS A 185 2.94 -1.89 -25.60
C LYS A 185 3.28 -2.40 -24.20
N ALA A 186 4.14 -1.69 -23.49
CA ALA A 186 4.60 -2.04 -22.16
C ALA A 186 3.46 -1.97 -21.12
N ARG A 187 2.56 -0.97 -21.23
CA ARG A 187 1.33 -0.90 -20.42
C ARG A 187 0.36 -2.05 -20.71
N ARG A 188 0.25 -2.46 -21.97
CA ARG A 188 -0.56 -3.63 -22.36
C ARG A 188 0.05 -4.95 -21.87
N CYS A 189 1.37 -5.03 -21.82
CA CYS A 189 2.04 -6.14 -21.16
C CYS A 189 1.76 -6.13 -19.66
N LEU A 190 1.86 -4.98 -18.98
CA LEU A 190 1.54 -4.88 -17.56
C LEU A 190 0.13 -5.38 -17.26
N SER A 191 -0.89 -5.03 -18.05
CA SER A 191 -2.23 -5.60 -17.85
C SER A 191 -2.26 -7.12 -18.00
N THR A 192 -1.49 -7.67 -18.93
CA THR A 192 -1.37 -9.13 -19.14
C THR A 192 -0.65 -9.81 -17.98
N VAL A 193 0.42 -9.19 -17.47
CA VAL A 193 1.14 -9.63 -16.28
C VAL A 193 0.18 -9.62 -15.09
N LEU A 194 -0.53 -8.52 -14.84
CA LEU A 194 -1.40 -8.37 -13.67
C LEU A 194 -2.67 -9.23 -13.70
N LEU A 195 -3.25 -9.44 -14.88
CA LEU A 195 -4.54 -10.13 -15.06
C LEU A 195 -4.41 -11.54 -15.65
N GLY A 196 -3.17 -12.03 -15.82
CA GLY A 196 -2.85 -13.29 -16.48
C GLY A 196 -3.20 -14.56 -15.70
N PRO A 197 -3.05 -15.74 -16.34
CA PRO A 197 -3.41 -17.05 -15.77
C PRO A 197 -2.51 -17.50 -14.62
N HIS A 198 -1.29 -16.97 -14.54
CA HIS A 198 -0.49 -16.99 -13.32
C HIS A 198 -1.16 -16.02 -12.35
N ARG A 199 -2.24 -16.48 -11.70
CA ARG A 199 -2.95 -15.72 -10.66
C ARG A 199 -1.92 -15.20 -9.69
N TYR A 200 -1.56 -13.94 -9.87
CA TYR A 200 -0.61 -13.29 -9.02
C TYR A 200 -1.24 -13.22 -7.65
N ASP A 201 -0.71 -14.02 -6.72
CA ASP A 201 -0.97 -13.85 -5.30
C ASP A 201 -0.67 -12.37 -4.99
N SER A 202 -1.57 -11.69 -4.27
CA SER A 202 -1.58 -10.22 -4.06
C SER A 202 -0.23 -9.63 -3.66
N THR A 203 0.70 -10.48 -3.20
CA THR A 203 2.15 -10.30 -3.00
C THR A 203 2.90 -9.46 -4.04
N THR A 204 2.51 -9.49 -5.32
CA THR A 204 3.28 -8.85 -6.40
C THR A 204 2.73 -7.50 -6.83
N LEU A 205 1.55 -7.16 -6.30
CA LEU A 205 0.87 -5.90 -6.50
C LEU A 205 1.07 -5.00 -5.27
N LEU A 206 2.32 -4.72 -4.91
CA LEU A 206 2.63 -3.67 -3.93
C LEU A 206 3.86 -2.85 -4.34
N PRO A 207 3.87 -1.54 -4.01
CA PRO A 207 3.64 -0.50 -5.00
C PRO A 207 4.87 -0.04 -5.80
N ASN A 208 4.60 0.75 -6.84
CA ASN A 208 5.60 1.58 -7.51
C ASN A 208 6.43 2.36 -6.47
N VAL A 209 7.73 2.46 -6.70
CA VAL A 209 8.63 3.34 -5.95
C VAL A 209 8.03 4.76 -5.96
N PRO A 210 7.85 5.39 -4.78
CA PRO A 210 8.35 4.97 -3.46
C PRO A 210 7.32 4.13 -2.69
N SER A 211 7.45 2.80 -2.77
CA SER A 211 6.73 1.87 -1.91
C SER A 211 7.35 1.83 -0.51
N PRO A 212 6.54 1.62 0.56
CA PRO A 212 7.10 1.46 1.89
C PRO A 212 7.96 0.20 1.94
N LEU A 213 9.11 0.28 2.61
CA LEU A 213 10.05 -0.84 2.75
C LEU A 213 9.43 -2.06 3.46
N VAL A 214 8.45 -1.82 4.33
CA VAL A 214 7.66 -2.86 5.00
C VAL A 214 6.20 -2.42 4.99
N THR A 215 5.30 -3.28 4.53
CA THR A 215 3.87 -3.02 4.45
C THR A 215 3.09 -4.13 5.17
N TYR A 216 1.87 -3.84 5.57
CA TYR A 216 0.93 -4.85 6.05
C TYR A 216 -0.20 -4.97 5.04
N ASP A 217 -0.36 -6.17 4.48
CA ASP A 217 -1.47 -6.54 3.62
C ASP A 217 -2.62 -6.99 4.53
N THR A 218 -3.63 -6.12 4.63
CA THR A 218 -4.81 -6.34 5.45
C THR A 218 -5.63 -7.52 4.94
N LEU A 219 -5.71 -7.75 3.64
CA LEU A 219 -6.54 -8.80 3.04
C LEU A 219 -5.95 -10.19 3.25
N MET A 220 -4.62 -10.29 3.33
CA MET A 220 -3.95 -11.57 3.52
C MET A 220 -3.49 -11.80 4.97
N ASN A 221 -3.64 -10.80 5.85
CA ASN A 221 -3.04 -10.81 7.20
C ASN A 221 -1.52 -11.10 7.13
N THR A 222 -0.83 -10.45 6.19
CA THR A 222 0.61 -10.66 5.98
C THR A 222 1.39 -9.36 6.07
N ILE A 223 2.69 -9.47 6.33
CA ILE A 223 3.62 -8.36 6.26
C ILE A 223 4.58 -8.61 5.11
N ASP A 224 4.57 -7.70 4.14
CA ASP A 224 5.48 -7.72 3.02
C ASP A 224 6.70 -6.85 3.30
N VAL A 225 7.87 -7.42 3.10
CA VAL A 225 9.16 -6.77 3.34
C VAL A 225 9.90 -6.70 2.03
N ALA A 226 10.09 -5.49 1.50
CA ALA A 226 10.89 -5.31 0.31
C ALA A 226 12.35 -5.72 0.57
N ALA A 227 13.00 -6.38 -0.38
CA ALA A 227 14.42 -6.73 -0.29
C ALA A 227 15.31 -5.51 0.00
N SER A 228 14.90 -4.33 -0.46
CA SER A 228 15.57 -3.05 -0.17
C SER A 228 15.52 -2.63 1.29
N ALA A 229 14.57 -3.16 2.09
CA ALA A 229 14.54 -2.97 3.55
C ALA A 229 15.74 -3.62 4.24
N LEU A 230 16.38 -4.61 3.57
CA LEU A 230 17.55 -5.33 4.06
C LEU A 230 18.86 -4.65 3.65
N ALA A 231 18.81 -3.33 3.44
CA ALA A 231 19.95 -2.48 3.16
C ALA A 231 20.09 -1.35 4.19
N SER A 232 21.30 -0.79 4.26
CA SER A 232 21.59 0.37 5.11
C SER A 232 20.78 1.59 4.65
N PRO A 233 20.29 2.46 5.57
CA PRO A 233 20.53 2.46 7.03
C PRO A 233 19.54 1.61 7.84
N VAL A 234 18.55 1.01 7.20
CA VAL A 234 17.46 0.28 7.86
C VAL A 234 17.95 -1.04 8.46
N TYR A 235 18.83 -1.72 7.73
CA TYR A 235 19.42 -2.97 8.14
C TYR A 235 20.90 -3.04 7.73
N SER A 236 21.70 -3.70 8.55
CA SER A 236 23.06 -4.07 8.19
C SER A 236 23.35 -5.45 8.76
N GLU A 237 23.86 -6.35 7.92
CA GLU A 237 24.25 -7.70 8.35
C GLU A 237 25.37 -7.64 9.41
N ARG A 238 26.19 -6.59 9.39
CA ARG A 238 27.24 -6.33 10.38
C ARG A 238 26.79 -5.37 11.49
N GLY A 239 25.53 -4.96 11.49
CA GLY A 239 24.97 -4.07 12.49
C GLY A 239 24.80 -4.75 13.85
N THR A 240 24.77 -3.94 14.91
CA THR A 240 24.44 -4.44 16.25
C THR A 240 22.96 -4.81 16.33
N ALA A 241 22.59 -5.59 17.36
CA ALA A 241 21.17 -5.87 17.64
C ALA A 241 20.36 -4.57 17.79
N GLY A 242 20.90 -3.56 18.50
CA GLY A 242 20.24 -2.27 18.66
C GLY A 242 19.93 -1.57 17.33
N MET A 243 20.85 -1.62 16.36
CA MET A 243 20.60 -1.07 15.01
C MET A 243 19.53 -1.87 14.27
N THR A 244 19.57 -3.20 14.37
CA THR A 244 18.61 -4.09 13.70
C THR A 244 17.19 -3.91 14.25
N PHE A 245 17.03 -3.88 15.57
CA PHE A 245 15.74 -3.64 16.22
C PHE A 245 15.26 -2.20 16.04
N GLY A 246 16.17 -1.22 16.04
CA GLY A 246 15.83 0.19 15.86
C GLY A 246 15.44 0.58 14.43
N GLY A 247 16.07 -0.03 13.42
CA GLY A 247 15.75 0.19 12.01
C GLY A 247 14.63 -0.74 11.54
N LEU A 248 15.01 -1.92 11.07
CA LEU A 248 14.06 -2.92 10.55
C LEU A 248 13.00 -3.32 11.58
N GLY A 249 13.37 -3.49 12.85
CA GLY A 249 12.41 -3.89 13.89
C GLY A 249 11.31 -2.85 14.14
N PHE A 250 11.63 -1.56 14.03
CA PHE A 250 10.64 -0.49 14.11
C PHE A 250 9.66 -0.55 12.94
N LEU A 251 10.14 -0.78 11.72
CA LEU A 251 9.29 -0.91 10.53
C LEU A 251 8.36 -2.12 10.64
N PHE A 252 8.89 -3.26 11.11
CA PHE A 252 8.08 -4.43 11.39
C PHE A 252 6.98 -4.17 12.41
N LEU A 253 7.32 -3.53 13.53
CA LEU A 253 6.34 -3.23 14.56
C LEU A 253 5.28 -2.26 14.03
N SER A 254 5.68 -1.27 13.24
CA SER A 254 4.77 -0.30 12.62
C SER A 254 3.76 -1.00 11.68
N ALA A 255 4.24 -1.92 10.84
CA ALA A 255 3.39 -2.74 9.99
C ALA A 255 2.49 -3.67 10.82
N LEU A 256 3.04 -4.36 11.83
CA LEU A 256 2.29 -5.27 12.70
C LEU A 256 1.18 -4.56 13.48
N MET A 257 1.38 -3.30 13.88
CA MET A 257 0.36 -2.51 14.58
C MET A 257 -0.84 -2.17 13.68
N ARG A 258 -0.72 -2.27 12.35
CA ARG A 258 -1.85 -2.11 11.43
C ARG A 258 -2.93 -3.18 11.60
N VAL A 259 -2.59 -4.32 12.20
CA VAL A 259 -3.57 -5.33 12.66
C VAL A 259 -4.66 -4.72 13.55
N LEU A 260 -4.34 -3.63 14.27
CA LEU A 260 -5.21 -2.93 15.22
C LEU A 260 -5.80 -1.63 14.66
N ASP A 261 -5.41 -1.22 13.45
CA ASP A 261 -5.98 -0.03 12.81
C ASP A 261 -7.46 -0.28 12.42
N LYS A 262 -8.14 0.76 11.94
CA LYS A 262 -9.57 0.68 11.62
C LYS A 262 -9.87 -0.39 10.55
N GLU A 263 -8.97 -0.59 9.60
CA GLU A 263 -9.14 -1.58 8.52
C GLU A 263 -8.81 -2.98 9.05
N GLY A 264 -7.71 -3.09 9.79
CA GLY A 264 -7.26 -4.31 10.43
C GLY A 264 -8.32 -4.92 11.34
N GLN A 265 -9.10 -4.12 12.09
CA GLN A 265 -10.12 -4.64 13.03
C GLN A 265 -11.15 -5.61 12.42
N TYR A 266 -11.41 -5.53 11.11
CA TYR A 266 -12.38 -6.39 10.40
C TYR A 266 -11.77 -7.65 9.80
N ILE A 267 -10.45 -7.80 9.87
CA ILE A 267 -9.73 -8.94 9.31
C ILE A 267 -9.62 -10.03 10.37
N LEU A 268 -10.02 -11.24 10.00
CA LEU A 268 -9.88 -12.45 10.82
C LEU A 268 -8.45 -13.01 10.74
N PRO A 269 -8.02 -13.88 11.69
CA PRO A 269 -6.68 -14.45 11.69
C PRO A 269 -6.27 -15.17 10.39
N ASN A 270 -7.23 -15.69 9.64
CA ASN A 270 -7.01 -16.37 8.35
C ASN A 270 -7.00 -15.41 7.13
N GLY A 271 -7.01 -14.08 7.34
CA GLY A 271 -7.07 -13.06 6.27
C GLY A 271 -8.49 -12.70 5.81
N SER A 272 -9.50 -13.51 6.09
CA SER A 272 -10.86 -13.21 5.61
C SER A 272 -11.46 -11.95 6.25
N VAL A 273 -12.19 -11.17 5.44
CA VAL A 273 -12.88 -9.96 5.90
C VAL A 273 -14.21 -10.33 6.56
N SER A 274 -14.44 -9.83 7.77
CA SER A 274 -15.70 -9.97 8.50
C SER A 274 -16.38 -8.61 8.65
N PHE A 275 -17.32 -8.31 7.76
CA PHE A 275 -18.05 -7.03 7.74
C PHE A 275 -19.03 -6.87 8.92
N PHE A 276 -19.53 -7.98 9.46
CA PHE A 276 -20.61 -7.96 10.46
C PHE A 276 -20.14 -8.21 11.89
N LYS A 277 -18.90 -8.67 12.07
CA LYS A 277 -18.39 -9.03 13.40
C LYS A 277 -16.88 -8.84 13.48
N SER A 278 -16.44 -7.81 14.21
CA SER A 278 -15.07 -7.79 14.73
C SER A 278 -14.93 -8.88 15.78
N GLY A 279 -13.80 -9.59 15.81
CA GLY A 279 -13.44 -10.44 16.96
C GLY A 279 -13.10 -9.65 18.23
N ILE A 280 -13.17 -8.32 18.14
CA ILE A 280 -12.95 -7.35 19.21
C ILE A 280 -14.30 -6.98 19.81
N SER A 281 -14.40 -6.99 21.15
CA SER A 281 -15.63 -6.64 21.85
C SER A 281 -15.98 -5.14 21.71
N PRO A 282 -17.26 -4.75 21.82
CA PRO A 282 -17.66 -3.34 21.72
C PRO A 282 -16.97 -2.43 22.73
N ARG A 283 -16.77 -2.90 23.98
CA ARG A 283 -16.05 -2.15 25.02
C ARG A 283 -14.58 -1.94 24.66
N SER A 284 -13.92 -2.99 24.17
CA SER A 284 -12.54 -2.92 23.72
C SER A 284 -12.36 -2.00 22.51
N LEU A 285 -13.32 -2.00 21.56
CA LEU A 285 -13.33 -1.07 20.42
C LEU A 285 -13.44 0.39 20.86
N ILE A 286 -14.33 0.70 21.81
CA ILE A 286 -14.46 2.05 22.37
C ILE A 286 -13.14 2.47 23.03
N ALA A 287 -12.55 1.58 23.85
CA ALA A 287 -11.30 1.84 24.55
C ALA A 287 -10.11 2.03 23.60
N LEU A 288 -10.07 1.30 22.49
CA LEU A 288 -9.09 1.45 21.41
C LEU A 288 -9.27 2.80 20.69
N GLY A 289 -10.50 3.13 20.30
CA GLY A 289 -10.81 4.39 19.61
C GLY A 289 -10.57 5.64 20.46
N GLN A 290 -10.70 5.55 21.79
CA GLN A 290 -10.28 6.62 22.71
C GLN A 290 -8.77 6.83 22.68
N ARG A 291 -7.98 5.75 22.72
CA ARG A 291 -6.50 5.82 22.70
C ARG A 291 -5.96 6.32 21.37
N GLN A 292 -6.53 5.87 20.26
CA GLN A 292 -6.16 6.36 18.93
C GLN A 292 -6.42 7.87 18.80
N ARG A 293 -7.54 8.37 19.35
CA ARG A 293 -7.81 9.81 19.41
C ARG A 293 -6.78 10.57 20.24
N CYS A 294 -6.38 10.04 21.39
CA CYS A 294 -5.32 10.67 22.20
C CYS A 294 -4.00 10.82 21.44
N ALA A 295 -3.59 9.78 20.70
CA ALA A 295 -2.39 9.85 19.86
C ALA A 295 -2.51 10.92 18.76
N TYR A 296 -3.64 10.95 18.08
CA TYR A 296 -3.93 11.95 17.03
C TYR A 296 -3.88 13.39 17.57
N PHE A 297 -4.42 13.64 18.76
CA PHE A 297 -4.36 14.98 19.38
C PHE A 297 -2.96 15.37 19.85
N ASP A 298 -2.12 14.43 20.28
CA ASP A 298 -0.73 14.74 20.64
C ASP A 298 0.10 15.12 19.41
N ASP A 299 -0.13 14.45 18.28
CA ASP A 299 0.59 14.72 17.03
C ASP A 299 0.20 16.08 16.45
N ASN A 300 -1.10 16.40 16.39
CA ASN A 300 -1.59 17.69 15.91
C ASN A 300 -1.19 18.90 16.77
N ARG A 301 -0.68 18.68 17.99
CA ARG A 301 -0.12 19.77 18.82
C ARG A 301 1.29 20.16 18.39
N ARG A 302 1.96 19.35 17.58
CA ARG A 302 3.31 19.61 17.09
C ARG A 302 3.19 20.37 15.77
N THR A 303 3.22 21.70 15.83
CA THR A 303 3.31 22.53 14.63
C THR A 303 4.69 22.34 13.97
N PRO A 304 4.77 21.95 12.68
CA PRO A 304 6.03 21.86 11.97
C PRO A 304 6.71 23.24 11.96
N GLY A 305 7.89 23.35 12.58
CA GLY A 305 8.72 24.57 12.51
C GLY A 305 8.55 25.62 13.63
N GLY A 306 7.78 25.40 14.70
CA GLY A 306 7.61 26.45 15.72
C GLY A 306 7.13 26.01 17.10
N THR A 307 7.79 26.58 18.12
CA THR A 307 7.45 26.71 19.55
C THR A 307 6.13 26.08 20.01
N ARG A 308 6.24 25.14 20.98
CA ARG A 308 5.11 24.64 21.78
C ARG A 308 4.19 25.80 22.17
N SER A 309 3.00 25.85 21.58
CA SER A 309 1.96 26.77 21.99
C SER A 309 1.60 26.46 23.45
N ARG A 310 2.13 27.26 24.39
CA ARG A 310 1.69 27.27 25.79
C ARG A 310 0.34 27.96 25.87
N LEU A 311 -0.69 27.36 25.33
CA LEU A 311 -2.06 27.75 25.59
C LEU A 311 -2.81 26.48 25.94
N TRP A 312 -2.79 26.11 27.22
CA TRP A 312 -3.88 25.45 27.96
C TRP A 312 -3.47 25.38 29.43
N ARG A 313 -3.55 26.52 30.13
CA ARG A 313 -3.87 26.56 31.57
C ARG A 313 -5.31 27.04 31.69
N SER A 314 -6.25 26.11 31.73
CA SER A 314 -7.36 26.15 32.67
C SER A 314 -8.02 24.77 32.70
N ARG A 315 -8.00 24.18 33.89
CA ARG A 315 -8.76 23.00 34.23
C ARG A 315 -10.22 23.40 34.35
N THR A 316 -11.12 22.67 33.70
CA THR A 316 -12.43 22.35 34.27
C THR A 316 -12.67 20.85 34.06
N PRO A 317 -13.06 20.10 35.11
CA PRO A 317 -13.42 18.70 34.95
C PRO A 317 -14.82 18.61 34.35
N PHE A 318 -14.94 17.83 33.28
CA PHE A 318 -16.23 17.45 32.69
C PHE A 318 -16.93 16.50 33.68
N SER A 319 -17.97 16.98 34.38
CA SER A 319 -18.84 16.14 35.19
C SER A 319 -19.95 15.56 34.32
N TRP A 320 -19.99 14.23 34.22
CA TRP A 320 -21.15 13.49 33.73
C TRP A 320 -22.21 13.45 34.84
N ASN A 321 -23.26 14.26 34.75
CA ASN A 321 -24.47 14.04 35.54
C ASN A 321 -25.45 13.23 34.70
N GLY A 322 -25.56 11.95 35.07
CA GLY A 322 -26.72 11.15 34.73
C GLY A 322 -27.90 11.58 35.60
N HIS A 323 -29.02 11.93 34.97
CA HIS A 323 -30.32 11.88 35.61
C HIS A 323 -31.22 10.96 34.79
N SER A 324 -31.44 9.79 35.38
CA SER A 324 -32.59 8.93 35.18
C SER A 324 -33.88 9.66 35.58
N THR A 325 -34.86 9.69 34.70
CA THR A 325 -36.27 9.83 35.08
C THR A 325 -37.07 8.72 34.43
N VAL A 326 -37.62 7.87 35.30
CA VAL A 326 -38.59 6.80 35.05
C VAL A 326 -39.87 7.26 35.74
N PHE A 327 -40.95 7.29 34.96
CA PHE A 327 -42.38 7.30 35.30
C PHE A 327 -42.92 8.17 36.46
N SER A 328 -43.84 9.06 36.08
CA SER A 328 -45.27 8.92 36.40
C SER A 328 -46.10 9.65 35.36
#